data_AF-A0A4Q1ZW39-F1
#
_entry.id   AF-A0A4Q1ZW39-F1
#
_cell.length_a   1.000
_cell.length_b   1.000
_cell.length_c   1.000
_cell.angle_alpha   90.00
_cell.angle_beta   90.00
_cell.angle_gamma   90.00
#
_symmetry.space_group_name_H-M   'P 1'
#
loop_
_entity.id
_entity.type
_entity.pdbx_description
1 polymer ?
#
loop_
_entity_poly.entity_id
_entity_poly.type
_entity_poly.pdbx_seq_one_letter_code
_entity_poly.pdbx_strand_id
1 'polypeptide(L)' 'MASLAVVAALAQDRALVMDETEATDLLWTLLSIPTWEHLTRLCDWPQERYLSEITRLAHLALTGKP' A
#
# COMPACT_ATOMS: atom_id res chain seq x y z
N MET A 1 -9.79 -6.78 -5.54
CA MET A 1 -9.11 -7.97 -6.10
C MET A 1 -7.60 -7.78 -6.30
N ALA A 2 -7.12 -6.64 -6.81
CA ALA A 2 -5.68 -6.43 -7.06
C ALA A 2 -4.79 -6.56 -5.79
N SER A 3 -5.25 -6.07 -4.64
CA SER A 3 -4.48 -6.09 -3.38
C SER A 3 -4.17 -7.50 -2.87
N LEU A 4 -5.12 -8.44 -2.99
CA LEU A 4 -4.95 -9.84 -2.58
C LEU A 4 -3.89 -10.56 -3.41
N ALA A 5 -3.87 -10.31 -4.73
CA ALA A 5 -2.89 -10.91 -5.62
C ALA A 5 -1.46 -10.43 -5.33
N VAL A 6 -1.30 -9.16 -4.97
CA VAL A 6 0.01 -8.60 -4.58
C VAL A 6 0.49 -9.21 -3.27
N VAL A 7 -0.37 -9.28 -2.25
CA VAL A 7 0.00 -9.88 -0.96
C VAL A 7 0.34 -11.36 -1.10
N ALA A 8 -0.44 -12.12 -1.87
CA ALA A 8 -0.17 -13.53 -2.13
C ALA A 8 1.18 -13.75 -2.84
N ALA A 9 1.53 -12.91 -3.82
CA ALA A 9 2.83 -12.98 -4.47
C ALA A 9 3.98 -12.69 -3.49
N LEU A 10 3.85 -11.66 -2.66
CA LEU A 10 4.85 -11.33 -1.63
C LEU A 10 4.97 -12.43 -0.56
N ALA A 11 3.87 -13.08 -0.21
CA ALA A 11 3.84 -14.19 0.74
C ALA A 11 4.56 -15.42 0.17
N GLN A 12 4.31 -15.74 -1.12
CA GLN A 12 4.99 -16.82 -1.83
C GLN A 12 6.52 -16.60 -1.88
N ASP A 13 6.95 -15.35 -2.01
CA ASP A 13 8.36 -14.96 -2.00
C ASP A 13 8.96 -14.87 -0.59
N ARG A 14 8.19 -15.18 0.48
CA ARG A 14 8.56 -14.98 1.90
C ARG A 14 9.09 -13.58 2.18
N ALA A 15 8.54 -12.59 1.47
CA ALA A 15 8.96 -11.21 1.54
C ALA A 15 8.16 -10.39 2.55
N LEU A 16 7.05 -10.92 3.07
CA LEU A 16 6.22 -10.24 4.07
C LEU A 16 6.89 -10.23 5.46
N VAL A 17 6.76 -9.10 6.16
CA VAL A 17 7.19 -8.96 7.57
C VAL A 17 6.07 -9.23 8.57
N MET A 18 4.86 -9.48 8.08
CA MET A 18 3.63 -9.75 8.84
C MET A 18 2.83 -10.86 8.15
N ASP A 19 1.73 -11.30 8.74
CA ASP A 19 0.90 -12.31 8.09
C ASP A 19 0.10 -11.75 6.89
N GLU A 20 -0.42 -12.63 6.04
CA GLU A 20 -1.15 -12.23 4.82
C GLU A 20 -2.43 -11.42 5.10
N THR A 21 -3.08 -11.66 6.25
CA THR A 21 -4.31 -10.96 6.63
C THR A 21 -3.98 -9.54 7.05
N GLU A 22 -3.01 -9.39 7.95
CA GLU A 22 -2.50 -8.08 8.39
C GLU A 22 -1.96 -7.27 7.21
N ALA A 23 -1.20 -7.91 6.31
CA ALA A 23 -0.68 -7.29 5.10
C ALA A 23 -1.79 -6.79 4.17
N THR A 24 -2.88 -7.57 4.03
CA THR A 24 -4.03 -7.21 3.21
C THR A 24 -4.78 -6.03 3.81
N ASP A 25 -5.05 -6.06 5.11
CA ASP A 25 -5.78 -5.00 5.81
C ASP A 25 -4.99 -3.69 5.80
N LEU A 26 -3.67 -3.76 5.98
CA LEU A 26 -2.80 -2.60 5.93
C LEU A 26 -2.72 -2.01 4.52
N LEU A 27 -2.54 -2.87 3.50
CA LEU A 27 -2.52 -2.42 2.11
C LEU A 27 -3.86 -1.80 1.70
N TRP A 28 -4.98 -2.36 2.16
CA TRP A 28 -6.31 -1.79 1.93
C TRP A 28 -6.44 -0.39 2.56
N THR A 29 -5.94 -0.22 3.78
CA THR A 29 -5.94 1.07 4.48
C THR A 29 -5.15 2.13 3.72
N LEU A 30 -3.95 1.78 3.23
CA LEU A 30 -3.09 2.69 2.45
C LEU A 30 -3.71 3.10 1.11
N LEU A 31 -4.46 2.19 0.47
CA LEU A 31 -5.11 2.40 -0.83
C LEU A 31 -6.52 3.00 -0.72
N SER A 32 -6.92 3.51 0.45
CA SER A 32 -8.28 3.99 0.65
C SER A 32 -8.59 5.21 -0.23
N ILE A 33 -9.74 5.18 -0.91
CA ILE A 33 -10.25 6.30 -1.72
C ILE A 33 -10.35 7.59 -0.88
N PRO A 34 -10.86 7.58 0.37
CA PRO A 34 -10.91 8.79 1.19
C PRO A 34 -9.53 9.42 1.43
N THR A 35 -8.50 8.60 1.67
CA THR A 35 -7.12 9.09 1.82
C THR A 35 -6.61 9.71 0.53
N TRP A 36 -6.87 9.07 -0.63
CA TRP A 36 -6.54 9.62 -1.94
C TRP A 36 -7.22 10.96 -2.19
N GLU A 37 -8.54 11.06 -1.95
CA GLU A 37 -9.29 12.30 -2.15
C GLU A 37 -8.78 13.41 -1.23
N HIS A 38 -8.54 13.11 0.05
CA HIS A 38 -8.00 14.09 0.98
C HIS A 38 -6.65 14.64 0.50
N LEU A 39 -5.70 13.76 0.14
CA LEU A 39 -4.37 14.19 -0.27
C LEU A 39 -4.37 14.93 -1.61
N THR A 40 -5.11 14.44 -2.60
CA THR A 40 -5.07 15.01 -3.96
C THR A 40 -6.01 16.19 -4.16
N ARG A 41 -7.15 16.25 -3.45
CA ARG A 41 -8.15 17.31 -3.63
C ARG A 41 -8.16 18.36 -2.53
N LEU A 42 -7.81 17.99 -1.29
CA LEU A 42 -7.81 18.93 -0.15
C LEU A 42 -6.40 19.42 0.20
N CYS A 43 -5.38 18.59 -0.02
CA CYS A 43 -3.99 18.96 0.24
C CYS A 43 -3.18 19.26 -1.04
N ASP A 44 -3.83 19.32 -2.21
CA ASP A 44 -3.25 19.66 -3.51
C ASP A 44 -2.03 18.81 -3.91
N TRP A 45 -1.98 17.54 -3.49
CA TRP A 45 -0.94 16.65 -3.98
C TRP A 45 -1.19 16.32 -5.46
N PRO A 46 -0.16 16.44 -6.33
CA PRO A 46 -0.20 15.82 -7.64
C PRO A 46 -0.48 14.32 -7.48
N GLN A 47 -1.26 13.74 -8.39
CA GLN A 47 -1.62 12.32 -8.34
C GLN A 47 -0.37 11.43 -8.35
N GLU A 48 0.66 11.82 -9.10
CA GLU A 48 1.95 11.13 -9.20
C GLU A 48 2.66 11.05 -7.85
N ARG A 49 2.54 12.12 -7.04
CA ARG A 49 3.10 12.15 -5.69
C ARG A 49 2.37 11.17 -4.76
N TYR A 50 1.04 11.14 -4.82
CA TYR A 50 0.25 10.18 -4.05
C TYR A 50 0.66 8.74 -4.41
N LEU A 51 0.72 8.40 -5.70
CA LEU A 51 1.11 7.07 -6.15
C LEU A 51 2.52 6.71 -5.67
N SER A 52 3.49 7.61 -5.86
CA SER A 52 4.88 7.37 -5.42
C SER A 52 4.98 7.12 -3.92
N GLU A 53 4.35 7.96 -3.09
CA GLU A 53 4.45 7.84 -1.64
C GLU A 53 3.69 6.63 -1.09
N ILE A 54 2.48 6.35 -1.58
CA ILE A 54 1.70 5.20 -1.11
C ILE A 54 2.35 3.89 -1.54
N THR A 55 2.91 3.81 -2.75
CA THR A 55 3.70 2.64 -3.17
C THR A 55 4.92 2.46 -2.27
N ARG A 56 5.68 3.53 -2.00
CA ARG A 56 6.86 3.47 -1.12
C ARG A 56 6.49 3.01 0.30
N LEU A 57 5.41 3.57 0.86
CA LEU A 57 4.93 3.18 2.19
C LEU A 57 4.45 1.73 2.22
N ALA A 58 3.76 1.25 1.19
CA ALA A 58 3.35 -0.15 1.10
C ALA A 58 4.58 -1.08 1.04
N HIS A 59 5.59 -0.76 0.24
CA HIS A 59 6.83 -1.56 0.18
C HIS A 59 7.53 -1.64 1.54
N LEU A 60 7.71 -0.49 2.20
CA LEU A 60 8.33 -0.43 3.52
C LEU A 60 7.53 -1.20 4.57
N ALA A 61 6.21 -1.00 4.61
CA ALA A 61 5.35 -1.59 5.61
C ALA A 61 5.20 -3.11 5.43
N LEU A 62 5.08 -3.58 4.18
CA LEU A 62 4.85 -4.99 3.90
C LEU A 62 6.13 -5.81 3.89
N THR A 63 7.27 -5.23 3.48
CA THR A 63 8.51 -6.00 3.26
C THR A 63 9.68 -5.57 4.14
N GLY A 64 9.56 -4.46 4.86
CA GLY A 64 10.66 -3.90 5.67
C GLY A 64 11.85 -3.40 4.84
N LYS A 65 11.74 -3.39 3.51
CA LYS A 65 12.78 -2.94 2.58
C LYS A 65 12.47 -1.53 2.09
N PRO A 66 13.48 -0.63 2.05
CA PRO A 66 13.33 0.72 1.51
C PRO A 66 13.12 0.72 0.00
#